data_AF-A0A2V5M553-F1
#
_entry.id   AF-A0A2V5M553-F1
#
_cell.length_a   1.000
_cell.length_b   1.000
_cell.length_c   1.000
_cell.angle_alpha   90.00
_cell.angle_beta   90.00
_cell.angle_gamma   90.00
#
_symmetry.space_group_name_H-M   'P 1'
#
loop_
_entity.id
_entity.type
_entity.pdbx_description
1 polymer ?
#
loop_
_entity_poly.entity_id
_entity_poly.type
_entity_poly.pdbx_seq_one_letter_code
_entity_poly.pdbx_strand_id
1 'polypeptide(L)' 'MDGGEVGLFIFDADNNVRRDLDRYSDLLADRCWVIIDDYLGPAKAAPIRAQVDALVSEGRLLPFGYYGWGTWVGQWQRA' A
#
# COMPACT_ATOMS: atom_id res chain seq x y z
N MET A 1 -25.11 3.88 -9.90
CA MET A 1 -24.72 4.14 -8.51
C MET A 1 -23.22 4.31 -8.56
N ASP A 2 -22.75 5.54 -8.44
CA ASP A 2 -21.31 5.81 -8.30
C ASP A 2 -20.87 5.18 -6.99
N GLY A 3 -20.38 3.94 -7.07
CA GLY A 3 -19.74 3.30 -5.93
C GLY A 3 -18.54 4.16 -5.58
N GLY A 4 -18.63 4.90 -4.47
CA GLY A 4 -17.62 5.89 -4.10
C GLY A 4 -16.24 5.25 -4.08
N GLU A 5 -15.32 5.80 -4.87
CA GLU A 5 -13.94 5.35 -4.90
C GLU A 5 -13.29 5.59 -3.53
N VAL A 6 -12.38 4.70 -3.14
CA VAL A 6 -11.65 4.77 -1.88
C VAL A 6 -10.49 5.73 -2.03
N GLY A 7 -10.54 6.86 -1.31
CA GLY A 7 -9.45 7.84 -1.27
C GLY A 7 -8.36 7.57 -0.22
N LEU A 8 -8.62 6.65 0.71
CA LEU A 8 -7.69 6.23 1.76
C LEU A 8 -7.87 4.74 2.06
N PHE A 9 -6.80 3.97 1.92
CA PHE A 9 -6.74 2.55 2.17
C PHE A 9 -5.65 2.25 3.21
N ILE A 10 -6.07 1.74 4.36
CA ILE A 10 -5.21 1.40 5.51
C ILE A 10 -5.39 -0.10 5.77
N PHE A 11 -4.28 -0.84 5.85
CA PHE A 11 -4.35 -2.28 6.09
C PHE A 11 -3.10 -2.82 6.78
N ASP A 12 -3.31 -3.83 7.62
CA ASP A 12 -2.25 -4.74 8.08
C ASP A 12 -2.07 -5.80 7.01
N ALA A 13 -0.91 -5.79 6.35
CA ALA A 13 -0.70 -6.58 5.14
C ALA A 13 -0.49 -8.08 5.40
N ASP A 14 -0.35 -8.52 6.65
CA ASP A 14 -0.12 -9.95 6.98
C ASP A 14 0.95 -10.62 6.09
N ASN A 15 2.06 -9.91 5.83
CA ASN A 15 3.15 -10.28 4.92
C ASN A 15 2.84 -10.29 3.42
N ASN A 16 1.64 -9.92 2.97
CA ASN A 16 1.23 -9.98 1.57
C ASN A 16 0.50 -8.71 1.09
N VAL A 17 1.28 -7.64 0.92
CA VAL A 17 0.85 -6.35 0.39
C VAL A 17 0.21 -6.49 -0.99
N ARG A 18 0.81 -7.29 -1.87
CA ARG A 18 0.37 -7.39 -3.27
C ARG A 18 -1.00 -8.06 -3.39
N ARG A 19 -1.25 -9.14 -2.64
CA ARG A 19 -2.56 -9.79 -2.61
C ARG A 19 -3.67 -8.80 -2.31
N ASP A 20 -3.46 -7.95 -1.30
CA ASP A 20 -4.49 -7.02 -0.85
C ASP A 20 -4.70 -5.87 -1.85
N LEU A 21 -3.62 -5.31 -2.40
CA LEU A 21 -3.72 -4.29 -3.44
C LEU A 21 -4.35 -4.83 -4.73
N ASP A 22 -3.99 -6.03 -5.18
CA ASP A 22 -4.61 -6.67 -6.35
C ASP A 22 -6.10 -6.99 -6.10
N ARG A 23 -6.47 -7.31 -4.85
CA ARG A 23 -7.86 -7.61 -4.48
C ARG A 23 -8.76 -6.39 -4.51
N TYR A 24 -8.24 -5.23 -4.12
CA TYR A 24 -9.02 -4.00 -3.92
C TYR A 24 -8.73 -2.90 -4.93
N SER A 25 -7.80 -3.09 -5.88
CA SER A 25 -7.36 -2.05 -6.82
C SER A 25 -8.49 -1.36 -7.58
N ASP A 26 -9.55 -2.10 -7.91
CA ASP A 26 -10.69 -1.58 -8.67
C ASP A 26 -11.56 -0.61 -7.85
N LEU A 27 -11.41 -0.63 -6.52
CA LEU A 27 -12.10 0.27 -5.60
C LEU A 27 -11.26 1.51 -5.26
N LEU A 28 -9.95 1.49 -5.51
CA LEU A 28 -9.05 2.58 -5.14
C LEU A 28 -9.15 3.73 -6.14
N ALA A 29 -9.40 4.93 -5.63
CA ALA A 29 -9.34 6.15 -6.42
C ALA A 29 -7.94 6.34 -7.02
N ASP A 30 -7.84 7.09 -8.12
CA ASP A 30 -6.53 7.57 -8.54
C ASP A 30 -5.90 8.43 -7.43
N ARG A 31 -4.61 8.22 -7.18
CA ARG A 31 -3.86 8.85 -6.08
C ARG A 31 -4.43 8.57 -4.68
N CYS A 32 -5.18 7.47 -4.50
CA CYS A 32 -5.61 6.98 -3.20
C CYS A 32 -4.43 6.90 -2.23
N TRP A 33 -4.60 7.40 -1.01
CA TRP A 33 -3.61 7.26 0.05
C TRP A 33 -3.56 5.83 0.53
N VAL A 34 -2.37 5.24 0.54
CA VAL A 34 -2.13 3.86 0.98
C VAL A 34 -1.24 3.89 2.22
N ILE A 35 -1.72 3.26 3.30
CA ILE A 35 -1.00 3.11 4.57
C ILE A 35 -0.82 1.63 4.86
N ILE A 36 0.44 1.21 4.95
CA ILE A 36 0.83 -0.19 5.14
C ILE A 36 1.53 -0.31 6.48
N ASP A 37 0.91 -1.05 7.41
CA ASP A 37 1.52 -1.28 8.71
C ASP A 37 2.67 -2.30 8.64
N ASP A 38 3.50 -2.34 9.70
CA ASP A 38 4.61 -3.31 9.85
C ASP A 38 5.75 -3.24 8.80
N TYR A 39 5.82 -2.17 8.00
CA TYR A 39 6.87 -1.96 7.00
C TYR A 39 8.30 -2.01 7.57
N LEU A 40 8.53 -1.61 8.82
CA LEU A 40 9.84 -1.73 9.52
C LEU A 40 9.80 -2.61 10.80
N GLY A 41 8.79 -3.47 10.97
CA GLY A 41 8.62 -4.35 12.14
C GLY A 41 9.48 -5.64 12.17
N PRO A 42 9.67 -6.26 13.36
CA PRO A 42 10.63 -7.36 13.55
C PRO A 42 10.22 -8.71 12.90
N ALA A 43 8.93 -8.93 12.64
CA ALA A 43 8.43 -10.21 12.15
C ALA A 43 8.01 -10.18 10.67
N LYS A 44 7.43 -9.05 10.22
CA LYS A 44 6.76 -8.94 8.93
C LYS A 44 7.48 -8.05 7.90
N ALA A 45 8.46 -7.25 8.31
CA ALA A 45 9.02 -6.18 7.47
C ALA A 45 9.68 -6.68 6.18
N ALA A 46 10.49 -7.74 6.22
CA ALA A 46 11.27 -8.17 5.05
C ALA A 46 10.38 -8.49 3.82
N PRO A 47 9.36 -9.37 3.91
CA PRO A 47 8.47 -9.63 2.79
C PRO A 47 7.59 -8.44 2.42
N ILE A 48 7.16 -7.62 3.39
CA ILE A 48 6.39 -6.40 3.13
C ILE A 48 7.22 -5.41 2.30
N ARG A 49 8.45 -5.12 2.72
CA ARG A 49 9.36 -4.19 2.03
C ARG A 49 9.66 -4.63 0.61
N ALA A 50 9.98 -5.90 0.41
CA ALA A 50 10.27 -6.42 -0.93
C ALA A 50 9.09 -6.21 -1.90
N GLN A 51 7.86 -6.37 -1.43
CA GLN A 51 6.66 -6.15 -2.24
C GLN A 51 6.38 -4.66 -2.49
N VAL A 52 6.55 -3.82 -1.47
CA VAL A 52 6.41 -2.36 -1.63
C VAL A 52 7.46 -1.81 -2.59
N ASP A 53 8.73 -2.22 -2.45
CA ASP A 53 9.82 -1.81 -3.33
C ASP A 53 9.54 -2.23 -4.79
N ALA A 54 9.01 -3.44 -5.00
CA ALA A 54 8.58 -3.89 -6.33
C ALA A 54 7.46 -3.02 -6.90
N LEU A 55 6.42 -2.75 -6.12
CA LEU A 55 5.29 -1.89 -6.54
C LEU A 55 5.72 -0.45 -6.81
N VAL A 56 6.70 0.07 -6.07
CA VAL A 56 7.31 1.38 -6.35
C VAL A 56 8.08 1.34 -7.68
N SER A 57 8.87 0.27 -7.93
CA SER A 57 9.61 0.12 -9.18
C SER A 57 8.71 -0.02 -10.41
N GLU A 58 7.52 -0.60 -10.24
CA GLU A 58 6.48 -0.72 -11.26
C GLU A 58 5.67 0.59 -11.46
N GLY A 59 5.92 1.61 -10.65
CA GLY A 59 5.17 2.86 -10.68
C GLY A 59 3.74 2.74 -10.16
N ARG A 60 3.40 1.65 -9.45
CA ARG A 60 2.08 1.41 -8.85
C ARG A 60 1.92 2.09 -7.50
N LEU A 61 3.04 2.28 -6.78
CA LEU A 61 3.09 3.04 -5.53
C LEU A 61 4.04 4.24 -5.67
N LEU A 62 3.57 5.40 -5.23
CA LEU A 62 4.37 6.61 -5.08
C LEU A 62 4.72 6.82 -3.60
N PRO A 63 6.00 6.71 -3.19
CA PRO A 63 6.37 6.82 -1.79
C PRO A 63 6.25 8.27 -1.30
N PHE A 64 5.65 8.44 -0.12
CA PHE A 64 5.68 9.71 0.61
C PHE A 64 6.68 9.64 1.78
N GLY A 65 6.67 8.54 2.52
CA GLY A 65 7.63 8.30 3.60
C GLY A 65 7.20 7.14 4.50
N TYR A 66 7.92 6.98 5.61
CA TYR A 66 7.54 6.06 6.68
C TYR A 66 7.55 6.80 8.00
N TYR A 67 6.60 6.49 8.86
CA TYR A 67 6.33 7.23 10.09
C TYR A 67 5.96 6.31 11.24
N GLY A 68 6.16 6.79 12.47
CA GLY A 68 5.71 6.09 13.67
C GLY A 68 6.23 4.65 13.73
N TRP A 69 5.33 3.72 14.02
CA TRP A 69 5.56 2.30 14.34
C TRP A 69 6.03 1.46 13.13
N GLY A 70 6.88 2.03 12.27
CA GLY A 70 7.33 1.38 11.06
C GLY A 70 6.26 1.31 9.99
N THR A 71 5.35 2.29 9.92
CA THR A 71 4.25 2.33 8.96
C THR A 71 4.69 3.05 7.68
N TRP A 72 4.44 2.46 6.51
CA TRP A 72 4.69 3.08 5.21
C TRP A 72 3.49 3.90 4.75
N VAL A 73 3.77 5.06 4.14
CA VAL A 73 2.76 5.98 3.62
C VAL A 73 3.12 6.39 2.18
N GLY A 74 2.13 6.35 1.30
CA GLY A 74 2.28 6.79 -0.08
C GLY A 74 0.95 6.78 -0.83
N GLN A 75 1.02 6.82 -2.16
CA GLN A 75 -0.17 6.89 -3.00
C GLN A 75 -0.21 5.76 -4.02
N TRP A 76 -1.42 5.28 -4.30
CA TRP A 76 -1.71 4.38 -5.40
C TRP A 76 -1.69 5.11 -6.74
N GLN A 77 -1.15 4.49 -7.78
CA GLN A 77 -1.25 4.95 -9.16
C GLN A 77 -2.15 4.01 -9.95
N ARG A 78 -3.33 4.49 -10.33
CA ARG A 78 -4.22 3.73 -11.22
C ARG A 78 -3.57 3.69 -12.61
N ALA A 79 -3.63 2.53 -13.25
CA ALA A 79 -3.10 2.36 -14.61
C ALA A 79 -4.12 2.89 -15.63
#